data_AF-A0A849WNI5-F1
#
_entry.id   AF-A0A849WNI5-F1
#
_cell.length_a   1.000
_cell.length_b   1.000
_cell.length_c   1.000
_cell.angle_alpha   90.00
_cell.angle_beta   90.00
_cell.angle_gamma   90.00
#
_symmetry.space_group_name_H-M   'P 1'
#
loop_
_entity.id
_entity.type
_entity.pdbx_description
1 polymer ?
#
loop_
_entity_poly.entity_id
_entity_poly.type
_entity_poly.pdbx_seq_one_letter_code
_entity_poly.pdbx_strand_id
1 'polypeptide(L)'
;CYGNQALILKAWGKLDEAMTLLKKQEQICEQLGDKAGLSSCYNNQAVLLGKQEKEKEAEEMWQRKHEIKAEIAKHGPPTEDAF
;
A
#
# COMPACT_ATOMS: atom_id res chain seq x y z
N CYS A 1 13.63 -2.41 -2.39
CA CYS A 1 12.22 -2.11 -2.09
C CYS A 1 12.11 -1.06 -0.99
N TYR A 2 11.40 0.04 -1.26
CA TYR A 2 11.14 1.10 -0.29
C TYR A 2 10.34 0.62 0.93
N GLY A 3 9.44 -0.36 0.77
CA GLY A 3 8.69 -0.96 1.88
C GLY A 3 9.56 -1.53 3.00
N ASN A 4 10.62 -2.26 2.66
CA ASN A 4 11.54 -2.81 3.68
C ASN A 4 12.31 -1.70 4.40
N GLN A 5 12.73 -0.67 3.68
CA GLN A 5 13.41 0.50 4.27
C GLN A 5 12.47 1.29 5.19
N ALA A 6 11.20 1.47 4.80
CA ALA A 6 10.19 2.10 5.62
C ALA A 6 9.93 1.33 6.93
N LEU A 7 9.93 -0.01 6.88
CA LEU A 7 9.79 -0.83 8.09
C LEU A 7 10.98 -0.68 9.06
N ILE A 8 12.20 -0.54 8.53
CA ILE A 8 13.40 -0.27 9.36
C ILE A 8 13.29 1.12 10.01
N LEU A 9 12.93 2.15 9.23
CA LEU A 9 12.73 3.50 9.77
C LEU A 9 11.63 3.55 10.83
N LYS A 10 10.54 2.81 10.62
CA LYS A 10 9.48 2.62 11.63
C LYS A 10 10.02 1.99 12.92
N ALA A 11 10.91 1.00 12.82
CA ALA A 11 11.54 0.39 13.99
C ALA A 11 12.43 1.38 14.76
N TRP A 12 13.04 2.32 14.05
CA TRP A 12 13.82 3.43 14.64
C TRP A 12 12.98 4.64 15.08
N GLY A 13 11.65 4.58 14.97
CA GLY A 13 10.77 5.70 15.35
C GLY A 13 10.76 6.86 14.35
N LYS A 14 11.44 6.74 13.21
CA LYS A 14 11.49 7.74 12.12
C LYS A 14 10.27 7.62 11.21
N LEU A 15 9.08 7.88 11.78
CA LEU A 15 7.80 7.62 11.12
C LEU A 15 7.58 8.52 9.89
N ASP A 16 7.98 9.78 9.92
CA ASP A 16 7.82 10.72 8.79
C ASP A 16 8.74 10.37 7.60
N GLU A 17 9.98 9.95 7.89
CA GLU A 17 10.91 9.46 6.87
C GLU A 17 10.36 8.17 6.22
N ALA A 18 9.82 7.26 7.04
CA ALA A 18 9.20 6.03 6.57
C ALA A 18 7.97 6.31 5.68
N MET A 19 7.12 7.28 6.06
CA MET A 19 5.97 7.73 5.28
C MET A 19 6.40 8.32 3.93
N THR A 20 7.48 9.11 3.91
CA THR A 20 8.03 9.70 2.67
C THR A 20 8.48 8.61 1.69
N LEU A 21 9.12 7.54 2.17
CA LEU A 21 9.50 6.42 1.32
C LEU A 21 8.29 5.65 0.77
N LEU A 22 7.26 5.46 1.58
CA LEU A 22 6.03 4.80 1.14
C LEU A 22 5.29 5.62 0.08
N LYS A 23 5.17 6.94 0.23
CA LYS A 23 4.58 7.81 -0.80
C LYS A 23 5.36 7.79 -2.12
N LYS A 24 6.69 7.69 -2.07
CA LYS A 24 7.50 7.47 -3.29
C LYS A 24 7.21 6.12 -3.94
N GLN A 25 7.06 5.06 -3.13
CA GLN A 25 6.70 3.75 -3.64
C GLN A 25 5.30 3.76 -4.27
N GLU A 26 4.33 4.42 -3.64
CA GLU A 26 2.97 4.60 -4.16
C GLU A 26 3.01 5.22 -5.56
N GLN A 27 3.65 6.38 -5.73
CA GLN A 27 3.76 7.05 -7.03
C GLN A 27 4.38 6.16 -8.12
N ILE A 28 5.42 5.39 -7.79
CA ILE A 28 6.05 4.47 -8.74
C ILE A 28 5.08 3.33 -9.10
N CYS A 29 4.43 2.72 -8.11
CA CYS A 29 3.49 1.64 -8.37
C CYS A 29 2.24 2.13 -9.14
N GLU A 30 1.78 3.37 -8.91
CA GLU A 30 0.72 4.00 -9.71
C GLU A 30 1.14 4.18 -11.16
N GLN A 31 2.34 4.72 -11.42
CA GLN A 31 2.88 4.90 -12.76
C GLN A 31 3.07 3.59 -13.52
N LEU A 32 3.45 2.53 -12.81
CA LEU A 32 3.65 1.19 -13.38
C LEU A 32 2.35 0.38 -13.49
N GLY A 33 1.24 0.87 -12.93
CA GLY A 33 0.01 0.08 -12.80
C GLY A 33 0.16 -1.15 -11.89
N ASP A 34 1.17 -1.19 -11.02
CA ASP A 34 1.45 -2.30 -10.10
C ASP A 34 0.48 -2.27 -8.91
N LYS A 35 -0.67 -2.90 -9.10
CA LYS A 35 -1.73 -3.01 -8.09
C LYS A 35 -1.27 -3.81 -6.85
N ALA A 36 -0.41 -4.81 -7.01
CA ALA A 36 0.11 -5.59 -5.88
C ALA A 36 1.08 -4.77 -5.02
N GLY A 37 1.96 -3.99 -5.67
CA GLY A 37 2.85 -3.03 -5.03
C GLY A 37 2.09 -1.92 -4.29
N LEU A 38 1.03 -1.38 -4.89
CA LEU A 38 0.15 -0.40 -4.24
C LEU A 38 -0.55 -0.95 -3.01
N SER A 39 -1.12 -2.16 -3.10
CA SER A 39 -1.78 -2.82 -1.96
C SER A 39 -0.83 -2.99 -0.76
N SER A 40 0.42 -3.38 -1.04
CA SER A 40 1.48 -3.49 -0.03
C SER A 40 1.86 -2.13 0.54
N CYS A 41 1.90 -1.08 -0.29
CA CYS A 41 2.21 0.27 0.13
C CYS A 41 1.16 0.82 1.11
N TYR A 42 -0.12 0.74 0.76
CA TYR A 42 -1.22 1.19 1.61
C TYR A 42 -1.29 0.44 2.94
N ASN A 43 -1.02 -0.87 2.93
CA ASN A 43 -0.95 -1.64 4.16
C ASN A 43 0.13 -1.10 5.12
N ASN A 44 1.31 -0.76 4.59
CA ASN A 44 2.39 -0.22 5.39
C ASN A 44 2.06 1.20 5.89
N GLN A 45 1.46 2.05 5.05
CA GLN A 45 1.05 3.40 5.46
C GLN A 45 0.03 3.35 6.61
N ALA A 46 -0.97 2.48 6.52
CA ALA A 46 -1.97 2.30 7.59
C ALA A 46 -1.32 1.90 8.92
N VAL A 47 -0.34 0.98 8.88
CA VAL A 47 0.40 0.54 10.08
C VAL A 47 1.23 1.68 10.69
N LEU A 48 1.80 2.58 9.88
CA LEU A 48 2.52 3.75 10.37
C LEU A 48 1.56 4.76 11.01
N LEU A 49 0.43 5.01 10.37
CA LEU A 49 -0.59 5.96 10.84
C LEU A 49 -1.24 5.49 12.15
N GLY A 50 -1.49 4.19 12.29
CA GLY A 50 -1.94 3.61 13.57
C GLY A 50 -0.94 3.81 14.71
N LYS A 51 0.38 3.81 14.42
CA LYS A 51 1.41 4.16 15.41
C LYS A 51 1.43 5.64 15.80
N GLN A 52 0.91 6.51 14.94
CA GLN A 52 0.80 7.95 15.18
C GLN A 52 -0.58 8.34 15.74
N GLU A 53 -1.43 7.36 16.11
CA GLU A 53 -2.81 7.58 16.55
C GLU A 53 -3.68 8.32 15.50
N LYS A 54 -3.27 8.27 14.23
CA LYS A 54 -3.95 8.88 13.09
C LYS A 54 -4.94 7.90 12.47
N GLU A 55 -5.91 7.46 13.27
CA GLU A 55 -6.83 6.38 12.92
C GLU A 55 -7.65 6.69 11.66
N LYS A 56 -8.09 7.94 11.48
CA LYS A 56 -8.81 8.37 10.27
C LYS A 56 -7.97 8.23 9.01
N GLU A 57 -6.71 8.64 9.05
CA GLU A 57 -5.79 8.52 7.91
C GLU A 57 -5.47 7.04 7.65
N ALA A 58 -5.38 6.20 8.68
CA ALA A 58 -5.16 4.76 8.54
C ALA A 58 -6.35 4.06 7.85
N GLU A 59 -7.57 4.44 8.20
CA GLU A 59 -8.81 3.94 7.57
C GLU A 59 -8.84 4.26 6.07
N GLU A 60 -8.45 5.47 5.68
CA GLU A 60 -8.33 5.84 4.26
C GLU A 60 -7.38 4.90 3.49
N MET A 61 -6.25 4.53 4.10
CA MET A 61 -5.30 3.61 3.49
C MET A 61 -5.87 2.19 3.37
N TRP A 62 -6.61 1.70 4.37
CA TRP A 62 -7.28 0.41 4.27
C TRP A 62 -8.36 0.42 3.20
N GLN A 63 -9.12 1.51 3.09
CA GLN A 63 -10.14 1.66 2.05
C GLN A 63 -9.53 1.59 0.65
N ARG A 64 -8.44 2.32 0.38
CA ARG A 64 -7.72 2.25 -0.90
C ARG A 64 -7.19 0.84 -1.20
N LYS A 65 -6.70 0.13 -0.18
CA LYS A 65 -6.28 -1.28 -0.33
C LYS A 65 -7.46 -2.18 -0.73
N HIS A 66 -8.63 -1.97 -0.14
CA HIS A 66 -9.86 -2.70 -0.48
C HIS A 66 -10.33 -2.41 -1.90
N GLU A 67 -10.28 -1.14 -2.33
CA GLU A 67 -10.60 -0.73 -3.70
C GLU A 67 -9.70 -1.45 -4.72
N ILE A 68 -8.39 -1.48 -4.48
CA ILE A 68 -7.46 -2.23 -5.33
C ILE A 68 -7.82 -3.71 -5.41
N LYS A 69 -8.16 -4.34 -4.28
CA LYS A 69 -8.56 -5.75 -4.26
C LYS A 69 -9.82 -5.98 -5.10
N ALA A 70 -10.77 -5.05 -5.03
CA ALA A 70 -11.99 -5.10 -5.84
C ALA A 70 -11.71 -4.89 -7.34
N GLU A 71 -10.80 -3.98 -7.70
CA GLU A 71 -10.37 -3.77 -9.09
C GLU A 71 -9.69 -5.00 -9.68
N ILE A 72 -8.78 -5.64 -8.92
CA ILE A 72 -8.11 -6.89 -9.33
C ILE A 72 -9.16 -8.00 -9.54
N ALA A 73 -10.13 -8.13 -8.65
CA ALA A 73 -11.16 -9.17 -8.76
C ALA A 73 -12.05 -9.01 -10.01
N LYS A 74 -12.33 -7.76 -10.43
CA LYS A 74 -13.09 -7.47 -11.65
C LYS A 74 -12.32 -7.79 -12.94
N HIS A 75 -11.00 -7.78 -12.89
CA HIS A 75 -10.10 -8.06 -14.02
C HIS A 75 -9.27 -9.32 -13.79
N GLY A 76 -9.76 -10.25 -12.96
CA GLY A 76 -9.11 -11.53 -12.69
C GLY A 76 -8.88 -12.33 -13.98
N PRO A 77 -7.98 -13.35 -13.97
CA PRO A 77 -7.60 -14.05 -15.18
C PRO A 77 -8.83 -14.56 -15.93
N PRO A 78 -8.83 -14.56 -17.27
CA PRO A 78 -9.92 -15.18 -18.03
C PRO A 78 -10.11 -16.59 -17.47
N THR A 79 -11.33 -16.92 -17.05
CA THR A 79 -11.64 -18.27 -16.62
C THR A 79 -11.22 -19.23 -17.72
N GLU A 80 -10.57 -20.34 -17.35
CA GLU A 80 -10.09 -21.40 -18.26
C GLU A 80 -11.22 -22.17 -18.97
N ASP A 81 -12.36 -21.52 -19.24
CA ASP A 81 -13.53 -22.09 -19.91
C ASP A 81 -13.56 -21.72 -21.40
N ALA A 82 -12.38 -21.77 -22.05
CA ALA A 82 -12.22 -21.52 -23.49
C ALA A 82 -11.67 -22.73 -24.26
N PHE A 83 -12.01 -23.96 -23.84
CA PHE A 83 -11.83 -25.18 -24.62
C PHE A 83 -13.08 -26.06 -24.59
#